data_AF-A0A8J6Q629-F1
#
_entry.id   AF-A0A8J6Q629-F1
#
_cell.length_a   1.000
_cell.length_b   1.000
_cell.length_c   1.000
_cell.angle_alpha   90.00
_cell.angle_beta   90.00
_cell.angle_gamma   90.00
#
_symmetry.space_group_name_H-M   'P 1'
#
loop_
_entity.id
_entity.type
_entity.pdbx_description
1 polymer ?
#
loop_
_entity_poly.entity_id
_entity_poly.type
_entity_poly.pdbx_seq_one_letter_code
_entity_poly.pdbx_strand_id
1 'polypeptide(L)' 'MNNVIQNILVFSALAIAIVFLVKKFLWKKSKSKKACGNDDCGCH' A
#
# COMPACT_ATOMS: atom_id res chain seq x y z
N MET A 1 16.46 -23.18 -23.99
CA MET A 1 16.15 -22.03 -23.11
C MET A 1 14.72 -21.62 -23.37
N ASN A 2 13.80 -21.93 -22.44
CA ASN A 2 12.37 -21.73 -22.66
C ASN A 2 11.98 -20.31 -22.23
N ASN A 3 12.01 -19.37 -23.17
CA ASN A 3 11.70 -17.94 -22.94
C ASN A 3 10.37 -17.74 -22.20
N VAL A 4 9.41 -18.64 -22.40
CA VAL A 4 8.10 -18.64 -21.70
C VAL A 4 8.26 -18.64 -20.17
N ILE A 5 9.13 -19.49 -19.63
CA ILE A 5 9.29 -19.63 -18.17
C ILE A 5 9.99 -18.40 -17.57
N GLN A 6 10.99 -17.85 -18.28
CA GLN A 6 11.69 -16.63 -17.85
C GLN A 6 10.76 -15.41 -17.87
N ASN A 7 9.91 -15.28 -18.91
CA ASN A 7 8.93 -14.20 -19.01
C ASN A 7 7.94 -14.25 -17.83
N ILE A 8 7.44 -15.45 -17.50
CA ILE A 8 6.51 -15.64 -16.36
C ILE A 8 7.19 -15.21 -15.05
N LEU A 9 8.45 -15.56 -14.84
CA LEU A 9 9.19 -15.18 -13.64
C LEU A 9 9.44 -13.67 -13.56
N VAL A 10 9.79 -13.04 -14.69
CA VAL A 10 10.01 -11.58 -14.76
C VAL A 10 8.71 -10.82 -14.52
N PHE A 11 7.62 -11.20 -15.19
CA PHE A 11 6.32 -10.54 -15.02
C PHE A 11 5.72 -10.76 -13.63
N SER A 12 5.89 -11.94 -13.03
CA SER A 12 5.44 -12.19 -11.66
C SER A 12 6.23 -11.36 -10.64
N ALA A 13 7.57 -11.30 -10.77
CA ALA A 13 8.39 -10.45 -9.92
C ALA A 13 8.01 -8.96 -10.04
N LEU A 14 7.78 -8.48 -11.27
CA LEU A 14 7.32 -7.12 -11.53
C LEU A 14 5.95 -6.85 -10.92
N ALA A 15 4.99 -7.77 -11.10
CA ALA A 15 3.65 -7.65 -10.53
C ALA A 15 3.68 -7.59 -9.00
N ILE A 16 4.47 -8.45 -8.35
CA ILE A 16 4.66 -8.45 -6.90
C ILE A 16 5.26 -7.13 -6.42
N ALA A 17 6.28 -6.61 -7.12
CA ALA A 17 6.90 -5.33 -6.78
C ALA A 17 5.90 -4.17 -6.87
N ILE A 18 5.11 -4.10 -7.94
CA ILE A 18 4.08 -3.06 -8.13
C ILE A 18 3.01 -3.17 -7.03
N VAL A 19 2.50 -4.37 -6.76
CA VAL A 19 1.51 -4.60 -5.70
C VAL A 19 2.07 -4.21 -4.33
N PHE A 20 3.33 -4.54 -4.04
CA PHE A 20 3.99 -4.16 -2.79
C PHE A 20 4.13 -2.65 -2.67
N LEU A 21 4.53 -1.95 -3.74
CA LEU A 21 4.65 -0.49 -3.74
C LEU A 21 3.29 0.20 -3.58
N VAL A 22 2.26 -0.25 -4.32
CA VAL A 22 0.88 0.25 -4.17
C VAL A 22 0.38 0.02 -2.75
N LYS A 23 0.53 -1.20 -2.22
CA LYS A 23 0.16 -1.53 -0.83
C LYS A 23 0.97 -0.74 0.20
N LYS A 24 2.25 -0.45 -0.04
CA LYS A 24 3.07 0.25 0.94
C LYS A 24 2.82 1.76 0.95
N PHE A 25 2.65 2.35 -0.23
CA PHE A 25 2.59 3.80 -0.38
C PHE A 25 1.17 4.35 -0.55
N LEU A 26 0.30 3.64 -1.29
CA LEU A 26 -1.09 4.06 -1.52
C LEU A 26 -2.03 3.52 -0.44
N TRP A 27 -1.67 2.43 0.25
CA TRP A 27 -2.38 1.99 1.45
C TRP A 27 -1.93 2.76 2.69
N LYS A 28 -1.87 4.10 2.61
CA LYS A 28 -2.13 4.87 3.82
C LYS A 28 -3.59 4.61 4.16
N LYS A 29 -3.84 3.75 5.16
CA LYS A 29 -5.11 3.79 5.89
C LYS A 29 -5.37 5.28 6.14
N SER A 30 -6.39 5.85 5.49
CA SER A 30 -7.09 6.99 6.07
C SER A 30 -7.26 6.59 7.52
N LYS A 31 -6.62 7.32 8.44
CA LYS A 31 -6.80 7.07 9.86
C LYS A 31 -8.31 7.00 10.01
N SER A 32 -8.83 5.80 10.32
CA SER A 32 -10.18 5.66 10.84
C SER A 32 -10.30 6.83 11.80
N LYS A 33 -11.22 7.76 11.50
CA LYS A 33 -11.38 8.99 12.28
C LYS A 33 -11.20 8.56 13.72
N LYS A 34 -10.10 8.99 14.35
CA LYS A 34 -9.99 8.85 15.78
C LYS A 34 -11.14 9.73 16.26
N ALA A 35 -12.28 9.12 16.55
CA ALA A 35 -13.31 9.70 17.38
C ALA A 35 -12.76 9.70 18.82
N CYS A 36 -11.68 10.45 19.01
CA CYS A 36 -11.22 10.96 20.30
C CYS A 36 -11.00 12.45 20.04
N GLY A 37 -11.87 13.25 20.65
CA GLY A 37 -12.10 14.66 20.35
C GLY A 37 -13.59 14.95 20.20
N ASN A 38 -14.42 14.24 20.97
CA ASN A 38 -15.68 14.80 21.42
C ASN A 38 -15.30 15.92 22.39
N ASP A 39 -15.73 17.14 22.08
CA ASP A 39 -15.80 18.31 22.95
C ASP A 39 -14.49 18.81 23.59
N ASP A 40 -14.30 20.11 23.41
CA ASP A 40 -13.54 21.04 24.26
C ASP A 40 -12.09 21.43 23.87
N CYS A 41 -11.95 22.76 23.79
CA CYS A 41 -10.82 23.59 23.42
C CYS A 41 -9.60 23.39 24.34
N GLY A 42 -8.42 23.17 23.76
CA GLY A 42 -7.14 23.12 24.47
C GLY A 42 -6.12 24.19 24.02
N CYS A 43 -6.57 25.32 23.48
CA CYS A 43 -5.71 26.42 23.06
C CYS A 43 -6.34 27.76 23.47
N HIS A 44 -5.84 28.30 24.59
CA HIS A 44 -6.11 29.59 25.25
C HIS A 44 -7.55 30.00 25.54
#